data_AF-A0A7L0KJD7-F1
#
_entry.id   AF-A0A7L0KJD7-F1
#
_cell.length_a   1.000
_cell.length_b   1.000
_cell.length_c   1.000
_cell.angle_alpha   90.00
_cell.angle_beta   90.00
_cell.angle_gamma   90.00
#
_symmetry.space_group_name_H-M   'P 1'
#
loop_
_entity.id
_entity.type
_entity.pdbx_description
1 polymer ?
#
loop_
_entity_poly.entity_id
_entity_poly.type
_entity_poly.pdbx_seq_one_letter_code
_entity_poly.pdbx_strand_id
1 'polypeptide(L)'
;QYGFNLVMSHPHAVNEIALSLNNKNPRTKALVLELLAAVCLVRGGHEIILAAFDNFKEVCKEKHRFERLMDYFRNEDSSIDFMVRCL
;
A
#
# COMPACT_ATOMS: atom_id res chain seq x y z
N GLN A 1 7.23 -1.27 -20.23
CA GLN A 1 6.01 -0.48 -19.92
C GLN A 1 4.71 -1.29 -20.01
N TYR A 2 4.56 -2.28 -20.91
CA TYR A 2 3.32 -3.05 -21.06
C TYR A 2 2.81 -3.74 -19.78
N GLY A 3 3.69 -4.41 -19.03
CA GLY A 3 3.31 -5.12 -17.80
C GLY A 3 2.75 -4.22 -16.69
N PHE A 4 3.28 -2.99 -16.56
CA PHE A 4 2.80 -2.04 -15.55
C PHE A 4 1.36 -1.59 -15.83
N ASN A 5 1.05 -1.29 -17.10
CA ASN A 5 -0.31 -0.93 -17.50
C ASN A 5 -1.29 -2.09 -17.28
N LEU A 6 -0.86 -3.34 -17.50
CA LEU A 6 -1.69 -4.52 -17.21
C LEU A 6 -2.03 -4.61 -15.71
N VAL A 7 -1.04 -4.40 -14.82
CA VAL A 7 -1.26 -4.39 -13.37
C VAL A 7 -2.25 -3.29 -12.97
N MET A 8 -2.10 -2.07 -13.51
CA MET A 8 -3.03 -0.97 -13.21
C MET A 8 -4.44 -1.21 -13.72
N SER A 9 -4.58 -1.89 -14.87
CA SER A 9 -5.90 -2.22 -15.44
C SER A 9 -6.56 -3.42 -14.79
N HIS A 10 -5.79 -4.23 -14.04
CA HIS A 10 -6.32 -5.44 -13.41
C HIS A 10 -7.10 -5.07 -12.14
N PRO A 11 -8.37 -5.47 -12.03
CA PRO A 11 -9.30 -4.95 -11.01
C PRO A 11 -8.90 -5.25 -9.57
N HIS A 12 -8.06 -6.27 -9.34
CA HIS A 12 -7.65 -6.70 -8.00
C HIS A 12 -6.16 -6.56 -7.73
N ALA A 13 -5.33 -6.28 -8.74
CA ALA A 13 -3.88 -6.44 -8.56
C ALA A 13 -3.31 -5.45 -7.53
N VAL A 14 -3.68 -4.18 -7.63
CA VAL A 14 -3.25 -3.14 -6.68
C VAL A 14 -3.87 -3.35 -5.30
N ASN A 15 -5.11 -3.85 -5.23
CA ASN A 15 -5.78 -4.16 -3.95
C ASN A 15 -5.04 -5.25 -3.18
N GLU A 16 -4.64 -6.34 -3.85
CA GLU A 16 -3.88 -7.42 -3.23
C GLU A 16 -2.47 -6.98 -2.79
N ILE A 17 -1.85 -6.08 -3.57
CA ILE A 17 -0.58 -5.44 -3.16
C ILE A 17 -0.80 -4.62 -1.88
N ALA A 18 -1.87 -3.83 -1.80
CA ALA A 18 -2.19 -3.06 -0.58
C ALA A 18 -2.47 -3.98 0.63
N LEU A 19 -3.23 -5.07 0.46
CA LEU A 19 -3.50 -6.04 1.53
C LEU A 19 -2.22 -6.72 2.06
N SER A 20 -1.20 -6.85 1.21
CA SER A 20 0.11 -7.40 1.59
C SER A 20 0.84 -6.55 2.63
N LEU A 21 0.41 -5.30 2.87
CA LEU A 21 0.91 -4.45 3.97
C LEU A 21 0.69 -5.08 5.35
N ASN A 22 -0.27 -6.00 5.50
CA ASN A 22 -0.53 -6.72 6.75
C ASN A 22 0.55 -7.77 7.11
N ASN A 23 1.53 -8.00 6.23
CA ASN A 23 2.60 -8.94 6.49
C ASN A 23 3.43 -8.51 7.71
N LYS A 24 3.81 -9.46 8.58
CA LYS A 24 4.61 -9.18 9.77
C LYS A 24 6.03 -8.69 9.45
N ASN A 25 6.59 -9.07 8.30
CA ASN A 25 7.95 -8.71 7.92
C ASN A 25 8.06 -7.23 7.50
N PRO A 26 8.84 -6.39 8.21
CA PRO A 26 9.03 -4.98 7.88
C PRO A 26 9.56 -4.76 6.46
N ARG A 27 10.42 -5.65 5.95
CA ARG A 27 10.95 -5.55 4.58
C ARG A 27 9.85 -5.72 3.53
N THR A 28 8.91 -6.62 3.77
CA THR A 28 7.76 -6.81 2.87
C THR A 28 6.89 -5.57 2.87
N LYS A 29 6.59 -4.99 4.05
CA LYS A 29 5.82 -3.76 4.12
C LYS A 29 6.50 -2.60 3.39
N ALA A 30 7.80 -2.45 3.57
CA ALA A 30 8.60 -1.42 2.91
C ALA A 30 8.53 -1.54 1.38
N LEU A 31 8.68 -2.76 0.85
CA LEU A 31 8.56 -3.01 -0.59
C LEU A 31 7.14 -2.74 -1.12
N VAL A 32 6.10 -3.12 -0.35
CA VAL A 32 4.71 -2.82 -0.71
C VAL A 32 4.49 -1.32 -0.84
N LEU A 33 4.98 -0.53 0.11
CA LEU A 33 4.86 0.92 0.07
C LEU A 33 5.61 1.54 -1.10
N GLU A 34 6.81 1.02 -1.42
CA GLU A 34 7.57 1.45 -2.60
C GLU A 34 6.79 1.23 -3.90
N LEU A 35 6.16 0.07 -4.05
CA LEU A 35 5.34 -0.26 -5.22
C LEU A 35 4.08 0.61 -5.31
N LEU A 36 3.38 0.82 -4.19
CA LEU A 36 2.19 1.66 -4.14
C LEU A 36 2.52 3.13 -4.42
N ALA A 37 3.66 3.64 -3.93
CA ALA A 37 4.14 4.98 -4.23
C ALA A 37 4.45 5.15 -5.73
N ALA A 38 5.10 4.16 -6.35
CA ALA A 38 5.38 4.17 -7.79
C ALA A 38 4.09 4.20 -8.63
N VAL A 39 3.05 3.45 -8.21
CA VAL A 39 1.72 3.51 -8.85
C VAL A 39 1.04 4.85 -8.60
N CYS A 40 1.16 5.44 -7.41
CA CYS A 40 0.54 6.72 -7.07
C CYS A 40 1.01 7.88 -7.96
N LEU A 41 2.29 7.87 -8.35
CA LEU A 41 2.93 8.95 -9.11
C LEU A 41 2.57 8.99 -10.60
N VAL A 42 1.97 7.94 -11.16
CA VAL A 42 1.57 7.94 -12.57
C VAL A 42 0.17 8.52 -12.77
N ARG A 43 -0.11 9.00 -13.98
CA ARG A 43 -1.41 9.61 -14.33
C ARG A 43 -2.56 8.62 -14.07
N GLY A 44 -3.52 9.02 -13.24
CA GLY A 44 -4.66 8.18 -12.84
C GLY A 44 -4.37 7.17 -11.73
N GLY A 45 -3.10 7.03 -11.31
CA GLY A 45 -2.71 6.10 -10.26
C GLY A 45 -3.22 6.48 -8.87
N HIS A 46 -3.34 7.78 -8.58
CA HIS A 46 -3.85 8.25 -7.29
C HIS A 46 -5.27 7.73 -6.97
N GLU A 47 -6.17 7.70 -7.96
CA GLU A 47 -7.53 7.15 -7.79
C GLU A 47 -7.50 5.65 -7.50
N ILE A 48 -6.61 4.92 -8.18
CA ILE A 48 -6.42 3.48 -7.98
C ILE A 48 -5.92 3.19 -6.56
N ILE A 49 -4.95 3.97 -6.06
CA ILE A 49 -4.43 3.82 -4.70
C ILE A 49 -5.51 4.11 -3.66
N LEU A 50 -6.28 5.20 -3.83
CA LEU A 50 -7.38 5.51 -2.92
C LEU A 50 -8.43 4.40 -2.88
N ALA A 51 -8.81 3.85 -4.04
CA ALA A 51 -9.74 2.73 -4.14
C ALA A 51 -9.18 1.45 -3.50
N ALA A 52 -7.88 1.17 -3.67
CA ALA A 52 -7.22 0.04 -3.03
C ALA A 52 -7.23 0.16 -1.50
N PHE A 53 -7.04 1.37 -0.95
CA PHE A 53 -7.12 1.59 0.49
C PHE A 53 -8.56 1.68 1.02
N ASP A 54 -9.55 2.02 0.18
CA ASP A 54 -10.96 1.83 0.54
C ASP A 54 -11.30 0.33 0.64
N ASN A 55 -10.81 -0.50 -0.29
CA ASN A 55 -10.90 -1.95 -0.17
C ASN A 55 -10.18 -2.48 1.07
N PHE A 56 -8.95 -2.01 1.33
CA PHE A 56 -8.18 -2.37 2.51
C PHE A 56 -8.96 -2.10 3.80
N LYS A 57 -9.57 -0.92 3.90
CA LYS A 57 -10.39 -0.52 5.05
C LYS A 57 -11.55 -1.48 5.28
N GLU A 58 -12.32 -1.81 4.24
CA GLU A 58 -13.47 -2.72 4.35
C GLU A 58 -13.05 -4.16 4.69
N VAL A 59 -11.99 -4.67 4.04
CA VAL A 59 -11.48 -6.05 4.26
C VAL A 59 -10.82 -6.19 5.63
N CYS A 60 -10.00 -5.21 6.03
CA CYS A 60 -9.29 -5.20 7.31
C CYS A 60 -10.14 -4.67 8.47
N LYS A 61 -11.36 -4.18 8.17
CA LYS A 61 -12.31 -3.59 9.12
C LYS A 61 -11.74 -2.40 9.89
N GLU A 62 -11.03 -1.52 9.18
CA GLU A 62 -10.56 -0.25 9.73
C GLU A 62 -11.74 0.71 9.93
N LYS A 63 -11.67 1.56 10.95
CA LYS A 63 -12.67 2.62 11.16
C LYS A 63 -12.44 3.75 10.18
N HIS A 64 -11.17 4.12 9.98
CA HIS A 64 -10.73 5.14 9.04
C HIS A 64 -9.73 4.55 8.05
N ARG A 65 -9.74 5.04 6.82
CA ARG A 65 -8.75 4.64 5.81
C ARG A 65 -7.33 4.97 6.31
N PHE A 66 -6.38 4.07 6.08
CA PHE A 66 -4.96 4.18 6.50
C PHE A 66 -4.71 4.06 8.00
N GLU A 67 -5.71 3.74 8.82
CA GLU A 67 -5.56 3.65 10.27
C GLU A 67 -4.45 2.68 10.68
N ARG A 68 -4.45 1.48 10.10
CA ARG A 68 -3.46 0.44 10.40
C ARG A 68 -2.08 0.76 9.84
N LEU A 69 -2.02 1.47 8.70
CA LEU A 69 -0.76 2.01 8.19
C LEU A 69 -0.14 2.99 9.19
N MET A 70 -0.94 3.90 9.75
CA MET A 70 -0.49 4.84 10.78
C MET A 70 -0.06 4.13 12.07
N ASP A 71 -0.69 3.01 12.39
CA ASP A 71 -0.29 2.20 13.54
C ASP A 71 1.03 1.46 13.29
N TYR A 72 1.27 0.95 12.08
CA TYR A 72 2.57 0.40 11.71
C TYR A 72 3.66 1.46 11.75
N PHE A 73 3.39 2.64 11.22
CA PHE A 73 4.33 3.74 11.24
C PHE A 73 4.67 4.19 12.67
N ARG A 74 3.68 4.26 13.57
CA ARG A 74 3.87 4.71 14.96
C ARG A 74 4.57 3.68 15.85
N ASN A 75 4.37 2.39 15.59
CA ASN A 75 4.84 1.32 16.49
C ASN A 75 6.08 0.56 15.99
N GLU A 76 6.49 0.70 14.72
CA GLU A 76 7.72 0.06 14.21
C GLU A 76 8.98 0.87 14.57
N ASP A 77 9.42 0.81 15.84
CA ASP A 77 10.69 1.41 16.32
C ASP A 77 11.95 0.79 15.67
N SER A 78 11.81 -0.32 14.96
CA SER A 78 12.94 -1.24 14.65
C SER A 78 13.46 -1.19 13.22
N SER A 79 12.79 -0.49 12.29
CA SER A 79 13.16 -0.50 10.86
C SER A 79 13.14 0.91 10.25
N ILE A 80 14.31 1.57 10.27
CA ILE A 80 14.51 2.90 9.64
C ILE A 80 14.13 2.86 8.16
N ASP A 81 14.45 1.76 7.48
CA ASP A 81 14.19 1.53 6.06
C ASP A 81 12.68 1.43 5.72
N PHE A 82 11.86 0.97 6.68
CA PHE A 82 10.41 1.02 6.57
C PHE A 82 9.88 2.43 6.82
N MET A 83 10.36 3.10 7.87
CA MET A 83 9.95 4.47 8.20
C MET A 83 10.20 5.45 7.06
N VAL A 84 11.36 5.38 6.39
CA VAL A 84 11.69 6.24 5.25
C VAL A 84 10.75 6.00 4.06
N ARG A 85 10.30 4.77 3.83
CA ARG A 85 9.35 4.45 2.74
C ARG A 85 7.89 4.72 3.09
N CYS A 86 7.57 4.88 4.38
CA CYS A 86 6.25 5.29 4.85
C CYS A 86 6.01 6.80 4.73
N LEU A 87 7.07 7.62 4.77
CA LEU A 87 7.04 9.08 4.67
C LEU A 87 6.91 9.54 3.21
#